data_AF-A0A9E6BVH9-F1
#
_entry.id   AF-A0A9E6BVH9-F1
#
_cell.length_a   1.000
_cell.length_b   1.000
_cell.length_c   1.000
_cell.angle_alpha   90.00
_cell.angle_beta   90.00
_cell.angle_gamma   90.00
#
_symmetry.space_group_name_H-M   'P 1'
#
loop_
_entity.id
_entity.type
_entity.pdbx_description
1 polymer ?
#
loop_
_entity_poly.entity_id
_entity_poly.type
_entity_poly.pdbx_seq_one_letter_code
_entity_poly.pdbx_strand_id
1 'polypeptide(L)'
;MQYVSKVRVFLLWFFSLAIALVSYRFVALGLEPAFPDMLGHITARRLAFVLHISASPIALALGLLQFLPRLRGRYRALHRWTGRIYVLAVLVGGVAALVMALG
;
A
#
# COMPACT_ATOMS: atom_id res chain seq x y z
N MET A 1 -21.32 9.35 8.84
CA MET A 1 -20.36 8.36 9.40
C MET A 1 -20.87 7.75 10.72
N GLN A 2 -22.16 7.44 10.86
CA GLN A 2 -22.73 6.97 12.15
C GLN A 2 -23.11 5.47 12.18
N TYR A 3 -22.78 4.69 11.15
CA TYR A 3 -23.13 3.25 11.07
C TYR A 3 -21.95 2.33 10.69
N VAL A 4 -20.71 2.71 11.00
CA VAL A 4 -19.56 1.79 10.85
C VAL A 4 -19.20 1.24 12.21
N SER A 5 -19.43 -0.07 12.41
CA SER A 5 -19.07 -0.73 13.67
C SER A 5 -17.59 -0.56 13.97
N LYS A 6 -17.24 -0.33 15.24
CA LYS A 6 -15.84 -0.25 15.70
C LYS A 6 -15.01 -1.46 15.26
N VAL A 7 -15.63 -2.65 15.24
CA VAL A 7 -15.01 -3.91 14.78
C VAL A 7 -14.56 -3.81 13.32
N ARG A 8 -15.43 -3.38 12.40
CA ARG A 8 -15.07 -3.21 10.98
C ARG A 8 -13.91 -2.23 10.78
N VAL A 9 -13.91 -1.12 11.51
CA VAL A 9 -12.81 -0.15 11.46
C VAL A 9 -11.52 -0.80 11.97
N PHE A 10 -11.58 -1.49 13.11
CA PHE A 10 -10.43 -2.21 13.66
C PHE A 10 -9.86 -3.22 12.66
N LEU A 11 -10.70 -4.08 12.08
CA LEU A 11 -10.27 -5.09 11.11
C LEU A 11 -9.61 -4.45 9.89
N LEU A 12 -10.22 -3.40 9.33
CA LEU A 12 -9.66 -2.70 8.18
C LEU A 12 -8.27 -2.12 8.50
N TRP A 13 -8.11 -1.48 9.66
CA TRP A 13 -6.82 -0.95 10.09
C TRP A 13 -5.78 -2.04 10.31
N PHE A 14 -6.17 -3.09 11.03
CA PHE A 14 -5.29 -4.19 11.38
C PHE A 14 -4.78 -4.89 10.12
N PHE A 15 -5.67 -5.30 9.21
CA PHE A 15 -5.27 -6.00 8.00
C PHE A 15 -4.49 -5.09 7.04
N SER A 16 -4.87 -3.83 6.85
CA SER A 16 -4.11 -2.92 6.00
C SER A 16 -2.67 -2.71 6.50
N LEU A 17 -2.49 -2.52 7.81
CA LEU A 17 -1.16 -2.36 8.39
C LEU A 17 -0.37 -3.68 8.39
N ALA A 18 -1.01 -4.80 8.73
CA ALA A 18 -0.37 -6.11 8.70
C ALA A 18 0.13 -6.45 7.30
N ILE A 19 -0.70 -6.27 6.27
CA ILE A 19 -0.30 -6.50 4.87
C ILE A 19 0.82 -5.54 4.47
N ALA A 20 0.72 -4.25 4.81
CA ALA A 20 1.75 -3.28 4.46
C ALA A 20 3.12 -3.65 5.07
N LEU A 21 3.14 -4.04 6.34
CA LEU A 21 4.37 -4.44 7.04
C LEU A 21 4.94 -5.76 6.50
N VAL A 22 4.11 -6.79 6.37
CA VAL A 22 4.53 -8.10 5.84
C VAL A 22 5.00 -8.01 4.38
N SER A 23 4.45 -7.07 3.61
CA SER A 23 4.89 -6.83 2.23
C SER A 23 6.32 -6.29 2.17
N TYR A 24 6.80 -5.57 3.19
CA TYR A 24 8.18 -5.07 3.25
C TYR A 24 9.20 -6.10 3.72
N ARG A 25 8.82 -7.37 3.95
CA ARG A 25 9.77 -8.44 4.32
C ARG A 25 10.96 -8.57 3.35
N PHE A 26 10.78 -8.19 2.08
CA PHE A 26 11.84 -8.22 1.07
C PHE A 26 13.03 -7.31 1.38
N VAL A 27 12.84 -6.29 2.22
CA VAL A 27 13.94 -5.41 2.67
C VAL A 27 14.95 -6.21 3.51
N ALA A 28 14.47 -7.18 4.30
CA ALA A 28 15.31 -8.04 5.12
C ALA A 28 15.73 -9.33 4.39
N LEU A 29 14.82 -9.93 3.61
CA LEU A 29 15.01 -11.24 3.00
C LEU A 29 15.57 -11.19 1.56
N GLY A 30 15.59 -10.03 0.92
CA GLY A 30 15.77 -9.93 -0.54
C GLY A 30 14.50 -10.28 -1.30
N LEU A 31 14.51 -10.09 -2.64
CA LEU A 31 13.32 -10.29 -3.48
C LEU A 31 12.92 -11.77 -3.61
N GLU A 32 13.87 -12.63 -3.98
CA GLU A 32 13.56 -14.04 -4.28
C GLU A 32 13.10 -14.82 -3.05
N PRO A 33 13.78 -14.76 -1.88
CA PRO A 33 13.32 -15.47 -0.70
C PRO A 33 12.02 -14.90 -0.12
N ALA A 34 11.76 -13.61 -0.34
CA ALA A 34 10.49 -13.00 0.07
C ALA A 34 9.31 -13.39 -0.82
N PHE A 35 9.54 -13.67 -2.11
CA PHE A 35 8.49 -13.98 -3.08
C PHE A 35 8.87 -15.16 -3.99
N PRO A 36 9.00 -16.38 -3.43
CA PRO A 36 9.46 -17.55 -4.18
C PRO A 36 8.51 -17.91 -5.32
N ASP A 37 7.21 -17.67 -5.17
CA ASP A 37 6.20 -17.96 -6.20
C ASP A 37 6.11 -16.89 -7.29
N MET A 38 6.92 -15.82 -7.21
CA MET A 38 6.86 -14.66 -8.12
C MET A 38 8.15 -14.48 -8.94
N LEU A 39 9.01 -15.51 -9.00
CA LEU A 39 10.29 -15.46 -9.72
C LEU A 39 10.12 -15.06 -11.20
N GLY A 40 9.03 -15.46 -11.85
CA GLY A 40 8.73 -15.05 -13.23
C GLY A 40 8.59 -13.53 -13.37
N HIS A 41 7.89 -12.88 -12.44
CA HIS A 41 7.75 -11.42 -12.44
C HIS A 41 9.04 -10.72 -12.00
N ILE A 42 9.80 -11.29 -11.06
CA ILE A 42 11.08 -10.74 -10.60
C ILE A 42 12.10 -10.72 -11.74
N THR A 43 12.16 -11.78 -12.55
CA THR A 43 13.12 -11.92 -13.64
C THR A 43 12.68 -11.15 -14.89
N ALA A 44 11.44 -11.33 -15.34
CA ALA A 44 10.95 -10.70 -16.57
C ALA A 44 10.64 -9.21 -16.40
N ARG A 45 10.19 -8.77 -15.21
CA ARG A 45 9.53 -7.47 -14.99
C ARG A 45 9.98 -6.80 -13.68
N ARG A 46 11.27 -6.94 -13.36
CA ARG A 46 11.84 -6.52 -12.08
C ARG A 46 11.44 -5.11 -11.65
N LEU A 47 11.50 -4.15 -12.56
CA LEU A 47 11.17 -2.75 -12.24
C LEU A 47 9.71 -2.61 -11.82
N ALA A 48 8.78 -3.16 -12.61
CA ALA A 48 7.35 -3.11 -12.28
C ALA A 48 7.07 -3.87 -10.97
N PHE A 49 7.69 -5.02 -10.77
CA PHE A 49 7.56 -5.78 -9.53
C PHE A 49 8.01 -4.95 -8.31
N VAL A 50 9.22 -4.39 -8.36
CA VAL A 50 9.77 -3.56 -7.27
C VAL A 50 8.91 -2.32 -7.02
N LEU A 51 8.46 -1.62 -8.07
CA LEU A 51 7.59 -0.45 -7.92
C LEU A 51 6.25 -0.82 -7.26
N HIS A 52 5.66 -1.94 -7.64
CA HIS A 52 4.40 -2.39 -7.04
C HIS A 52 4.55 -2.75 -5.56
N ILE A 53 5.50 -3.63 -5.22
CA ILE A 53 5.68 -4.13 -3.84
C ILE A 53 6.20 -3.04 -2.90
N SER A 54 6.80 -1.97 -3.42
CA SER A 54 7.28 -0.84 -2.62
C SER A 54 6.22 0.25 -2.44
N ALA A 55 5.47 0.61 -3.49
CA ALA A 55 4.49 1.70 -3.43
C ALA A 55 3.15 1.26 -2.82
N SER A 56 2.66 0.05 -3.11
CA SER A 56 1.33 -0.39 -2.68
C SER A 56 1.19 -0.49 -1.15
N PRO A 57 2.20 -0.95 -0.38
CA PRO A 57 2.16 -0.89 1.09
C PRO A 57 2.05 0.54 1.65
N ILE A 58 2.70 1.52 1.01
CA ILE A 58 2.59 2.93 1.39
C ILE A 58 1.15 3.41 1.20
N ALA A 59 0.53 3.04 0.07
CA ALA A 59 -0.87 3.37 -0.19
C ALA A 59 -1.80 2.75 0.86
N LEU A 60 -1.58 1.48 1.25
CA LEU A 60 -2.36 0.82 2.30
C LEU A 60 -2.23 1.54 3.66
N ALA A 61 -1.02 1.91 4.06
CA ALA A 61 -0.77 2.59 5.32
C ALA A 61 -1.35 4.02 5.34
N LEU A 62 -1.10 4.80 4.29
CA LEU A 62 -1.56 6.20 4.21
C LEU A 62 -3.06 6.33 3.92
N GLY A 63 -3.66 5.33 3.26
CA GLY A 63 -5.09 5.28 2.99
C GLY A 63 -5.91 5.32 4.29
N LEU A 64 -5.44 4.64 5.34
CA LEU A 64 -6.06 4.67 6.67
C LEU A 64 -6.17 6.10 7.20
N LEU A 65 -5.09 6.89 7.05
CA LEU A 65 -5.02 8.28 7.51
C LEU A 65 -6.06 9.18 6.82
N GLN A 66 -6.46 8.86 5.59
CA GLN A 66 -7.45 9.66 4.84
C GLN A 66 -8.86 9.57 5.43
N PHE A 67 -9.17 8.48 6.15
CA PHE A 67 -10.49 8.26 6.73
C PHE A 67 -10.64 8.78 8.17
N LEU A 68 -9.59 9.35 8.78
CA LEU A 68 -9.68 9.92 10.14
C LEU A 68 -10.39 11.28 10.11
N PRO A 69 -11.56 11.42 10.77
CA PRO A 69 -12.28 12.69 10.78
C PRO A 69 -11.46 13.81 11.45
N ARG A 70 -10.68 13.46 12.48
CA ARG A 70 -9.80 14.41 13.19
C ARG A 70 -8.71 14.98 12.29
N LEU A 71 -8.09 14.16 11.44
CA LEU A 71 -7.04 14.60 10.53
C LEU A 71 -7.61 15.55 9.48
N ARG A 72 -8.74 15.20 8.87
CA ARG A 72 -9.43 16.02 7.87
C ARG A 72 -9.99 17.33 8.44
N GLY A 73 -10.50 17.31 9.67
CA GLY A 73 -11.11 18.47 10.32
C GLY A 73 -10.10 19.46 10.89
N ARG A 74 -9.10 18.96 11.63
CA ARG A 74 -8.17 19.79 12.41
C ARG A 74 -6.81 20.01 11.73
N TYR A 75 -6.33 19.04 10.95
CA TYR A 75 -4.98 19.05 10.36
C TYR A 75 -5.04 18.97 8.83
N ARG A 76 -5.74 19.94 8.21
CA ARG A 76 -6.01 19.95 6.75
C ARG A 76 -4.74 19.87 5.90
N ALA A 77 -3.67 20.58 6.27
CA ALA A 77 -2.41 20.54 5.53
C ALA A 77 -1.80 19.13 5.53
N LEU A 78 -1.77 18.47 6.70
CA LEU A 78 -1.28 17.09 6.84
C LEU A 78 -2.15 16.10 6.06
N HIS A 79 -3.48 16.25 6.10
CA HIS A 79 -4.39 15.45 5.28
C HIS A 79 -4.08 15.61 3.78
N ARG A 80 -3.88 16.85 3.29
CA ARG A 80 -3.57 17.09 1.87
C ARG A 80 -2.23 16.51 1.44
N TRP A 81 -1.19 16.66 2.25
CA TRP A 81 0.14 16.12 1.92
C TRP A 81 0.15 14.58 1.97
N THR A 82 -0.40 13.98 3.02
CA THR A 82 -0.54 12.51 3.09
C THR A 82 -1.42 11.97 1.97
N GLY A 83 -2.47 12.69 1.59
CA GLY A 83 -3.34 12.35 0.46
C GLY A 83 -2.62 12.41 -0.89
N ARG A 84 -1.73 13.39 -1.11
CA ARG A 84 -0.89 13.44 -2.32
C ARG A 84 0.04 12.24 -2.42
N ILE A 85 0.74 11.92 -1.33
CA ILE A 85 1.62 10.75 -1.29
C ILE A 85 0.82 9.47 -1.51
N TYR A 86 -0.36 9.34 -0.88
CA TYR A 86 -1.28 8.24 -1.10
C TYR A 86 -1.67 8.10 -2.58
N VAL A 87 -2.10 9.18 -3.25
CA VAL A 87 -2.49 9.13 -4.67
C VAL A 87 -1.31 8.76 -5.56
N LEU A 88 -0.13 9.32 -5.32
CA LEU A 88 1.08 8.96 -6.06
C LEU A 88 1.44 7.48 -5.86
N ALA A 89 1.36 6.98 -4.63
CA ALA A 89 1.62 5.58 -4.33
C ALA A 89 0.60 4.64 -5.01
N VAL A 90 -0.68 5.00 -5.01
CA VAL A 90 -1.73 4.28 -5.75
C VAL A 90 -1.45 4.28 -7.25
N LEU A 91 -1.07 5.42 -7.82
CA LEU A 91 -0.79 5.53 -9.25
C LEU A 91 0.41 4.67 -9.65
N VAL A 92 1.54 4.81 -8.94
CA VAL A 92 2.76 4.04 -9.20
C VAL A 92 2.51 2.54 -9.00
N GLY A 93 1.94 2.17 -7.84
CA GLY A 93 1.68 0.77 -7.51
C GLY A 93 0.65 0.11 -8.44
N GLY A 94 -0.39 0.84 -8.81
CA GLY A 94 -1.45 0.39 -9.71
C GLY A 94 -0.98 0.23 -11.15
N VAL A 95 -0.26 1.21 -11.70
CA VAL A 95 0.34 1.10 -13.04
C VAL A 95 1.34 -0.05 -13.08
N ALA A 96 2.19 -0.19 -12.05
CA ALA A 96 3.12 -1.29 -11.96
C ALA A 96 2.44 -2.67 -11.90
N ALA A 97 1.32 -2.79 -11.17
CA ALA A 97 0.49 -4.00 -11.18
C ALA A 97 -0.09 -4.31 -12.56
N LEU A 98 -0.62 -3.29 -13.25
CA LEU A 98 -1.16 -3.46 -14.60
C LEU A 98 -0.09 -3.93 -15.58
N VAL A 99 1.10 -3.33 -15.51
CA VAL A 99 2.24 -3.78 -16.33
C VAL A 99 2.50 -5.25 -16.06
N MET A 100 2.64 -5.68 -14.80
CA MET A 100 2.89 -7.08 -14.44
C MET A 100 1.79 -8.05 -14.87
N ALA A 101 0.52 -7.62 -14.83
CA ALA A 101 -0.61 -8.46 -15.21
C ALA A 101 -0.73 -8.66 -16.73
N LEU A 102 -0.37 -7.65 -17.52
CA LEU A 102 -0.60 -7.61 -18.97
C LEU A 102 0.52 -8.20 -19.83
N GLY A 103 1.43 -8.98 -19.26
CA GLY A 103 2.24 -9.88 -20.09
C GLY A 103 3.26 -10.65 -19.30
#